data_AF-A0A1Q9JVS9-F1
#
_entry.id   AF-A0A1Q9JVS9-F1
#
_cell.length_a   1.000
_cell.length_b   1.000
_cell.length_c   1.000
_cell.angle_alpha   90.00
_cell.angle_beta   90.00
_cell.angle_gamma   90.00
#
_symmetry.space_group_name_H-M   'P 1'
#
loop_
_entity.id
_entity.type
_entity.pdbx_description
1 polymer ?
#
loop_
_entity_poly.entity_id
_entity_poly.type
_entity_poly.pdbx_seq_one_letter_code
_entity_poly.pdbx_strand_id
1 'polypeptide(L)' 'MDLPMNIEKRLEALGMTHGTCISILNSKSHGVLIVKVRGTRFALGRNITRNIQVRSEQ' A
#
# COMPACT_ATOMS: atom_id res chain seq x y z
N MET A 1 -7.96 14.25 1.99
CA MET A 1 -7.19 14.06 3.24
C MET A 1 -5.88 13.45 2.81
N ASP A 2 -4.81 14.21 2.93
CA ASP A 2 -3.47 13.74 2.59
C ASP A 2 -2.90 12.86 3.70
N LEU A 3 -2.07 11.90 3.32
CA LEU A 3 -1.37 11.05 4.27
C LEU A 3 -0.37 11.93 5.05
N PRO A 4 -0.19 11.74 6.37
CA PRO A 4 0.85 12.46 7.11
C PRO A 4 2.23 12.28 6.42
N MET A 5 2.96 13.37 6.20
CA MET A 5 4.23 13.37 5.41
C MET A 5 5.27 12.36 5.90
N ASN A 6 5.27 12.04 7.20
CA ASN A 6 6.13 11.02 7.79
C ASN A 6 5.77 9.59 7.35
N ILE A 7 4.50 9.29 7.12
CA ILE A 7 4.07 7.98 6.62
C ILE A 7 4.39 7.88 5.13
N GLU A 8 4.14 8.93 4.34
CA GLU A 8 4.46 8.97 2.91
C GLU A 8 5.94 8.64 2.66
N LYS A 9 6.86 9.37 3.29
CA LYS A 9 8.31 9.12 3.17
C LYS A 9 8.71 7.72 3.61
N ARG A 10 8.04 7.16 4.62
CA ARG A 10 8.30 5.79 5.08
C ARG A 10 7.84 4.76 4.06
N LEU A 11 6.69 4.97 3.43
CA LEU A 11 6.19 4.11 2.36
C LEU A 11 7.12 4.17 1.14
N GLU A 12 7.58 5.36 0.75
CA GLU A 12 8.57 5.52 -0.33
C GLU A 12 9.88 4.78 -0.02
N ALA A 13 10.43 4.92 1.19
CA ALA A 13 11.64 4.21 1.62
C ALA A 13 11.47 2.68 1.63
N LEU A 14 10.25 2.19 1.81
CA LEU A 14 9.88 0.76 1.71
C LEU A 14 9.66 0.30 0.25
N GLY A 15 9.77 1.20 -0.71
CA GLY A 15 9.58 0.93 -2.14
C GLY A 15 8.14 1.06 -2.62
N MET A 16 7.24 1.64 -1.82
CA MET A 16 5.88 2.03 -2.25
C MET A 16 5.93 3.43 -2.89
N THR A 17 6.54 3.52 -4.06
CA THR A 17 6.63 4.75 -4.85
C THR A 17 5.64 4.73 -6.01
N HIS A 18 5.35 5.90 -6.57
CA HIS A 18 4.53 6.02 -7.78
C HIS A 18 5.06 5.10 -8.91
N GLY A 19 4.12 4.45 -9.61
CA GLY A 19 4.43 3.52 -10.71
C GLY A 19 4.92 2.14 -10.28
N THR A 20 5.01 1.84 -8.98
CA THR A 20 5.38 0.50 -8.53
C THR A 20 4.21 -0.48 -8.71
N CYS A 21 4.45 -1.57 -9.44
CA CYS A 21 3.49 -2.67 -9.52
C CYS A 21 3.38 -3.36 -8.15
N ILE A 22 2.15 -3.55 -7.69
CA ILE A 22 1.86 -4.24 -6.44
C ILE A 22 0.95 -5.43 -6.71
N SER A 23 1.07 -6.47 -5.89
CA SER A 23 0.14 -7.61 -5.94
C SER A 23 -0.65 -7.67 -4.64
N ILE A 24 -1.98 -7.73 -4.75
CA ILE A 24 -2.85 -7.99 -3.59
C ILE A 24 -2.82 -9.49 -3.32
N LEU A 25 -2.31 -9.90 -2.16
CA LEU A 25 -2.24 -11.31 -1.78
C LEU A 25 -3.48 -11.78 -1.03
N ASN A 26 -4.00 -10.96 -0.11
CA ASN A 26 -5.20 -11.28 0.64
C ASN A 26 -5.84 -10.04 1.27
N SER A 27 -7.13 -10.09 1.56
CA SER A 27 -7.83 -9.10 2.37
C SER A 27 -8.42 -9.79 3.61
N LYS A 28 -8.09 -9.28 4.80
CA LYS A 28 -8.64 -9.79 6.07
C LYS A 28 -9.91 -9.00 6.44
N SER A 29 -10.85 -9.67 7.10
CA SER A 29 -12.19 -9.17 7.47
C SER A 29 -12.21 -7.82 8.22
N HIS A 30 -11.13 -7.45 8.91
CA HIS A 30 -11.01 -6.17 9.64
C HIS A 30 -10.46 -5.00 8.82
N GLY A 31 -10.42 -5.12 7.49
CA GLY A 31 -9.93 -4.05 6.62
C GLY A 31 -8.40 -3.92 6.63
N VAL A 32 -7.72 -5.05 6.84
CA VAL A 32 -6.27 -5.16 6.62
C VAL A 32 -6.04 -5.83 5.28
N LEU A 33 -5.23 -5.20 4.44
CA LEU A 33 -4.89 -5.66 3.10
C LEU A 33 -3.43 -6.13 3.10
N ILE A 34 -3.20 -7.36 2.67
CA ILE A 34 -1.86 -7.92 2.51
C ILE A 34 -1.43 -7.69 1.07
N VAL A 35 -0.46 -6.80 0.89
CA VAL A 35 0.09 -6.46 -0.43
C VAL A 35 1.54 -6.88 -0.53
N LYS A 36 1.97 -7.28 -1.73
CA LYS A 36 3.37 -7.54 -2.05
C LYS A 36 3.91 -6.38 -2.89
N VAL A 37 4.97 -5.77 -2.40
CA VAL A 37 5.67 -4.65 -3.05
C VAL A 37 7.15 -5.01 -3.12
N ARG A 38 7.71 -5.05 -4.33
CA ARG A 38 9.13 -5.38 -4.59
C ARG A 38 9.66 -6.61 -3.84
N GLY A 39 8.85 -7.67 -3.74
CA GLY A 39 9.24 -8.91 -3.05
C GLY A 39 8.82 -8.97 -1.57
N THR A 40 8.54 -7.84 -0.93
CA THR A 40 8.20 -7.76 0.50
C THR A 40 6.69 -7.72 0.72
N ARG A 41 6.20 -8.40 1.76
CA ARG A 41 4.77 -8.42 2.12
C ARG A 41 4.49 -7.39 3.20
N PHE A 42 3.45 -6.59 3.00
CA PHE A 42 3.00 -5.57 3.93
C PHE A 42 1.55 -5.79 4.33
N ALA A 43 1.26 -5.65 5.62
CA ALA A 43 -0.10 -5.62 6.14
C ALA A 43 -0.51 -4.16 6.33
N LEU A 44 -1.39 -3.66 5.47
CA LEU A 44 -1.84 -2.28 5.47
C LEU A 44 -3.26 -2.20 6.02
N GLY A 45 -3.45 -1.42 7.08
CA GLY A 45 -4.78 -1.14 7.61
C GLY A 45 -5.54 -0.13 6.77
N ARG A 46 -6.87 -0.11 6.93
CA ARG A 46 -7.82 0.81 6.27
C ARG A 46 -7.41 2.28 6.24
N ASN A 47 -6.72 2.78 7.27
CA ASN A 47 -6.28 4.18 7.30
C ASN A 47 -5.24 4.48 6.21
N ILE A 48 -4.30 3.57 5.98
CA ILE A 48 -3.27 3.72 4.96
C ILE A 48 -3.85 3.41 3.58
N THR A 49 -4.59 2.30 3.43
CA THR A 49 -5.07 1.86 2.12
C THR A 49 -6.05 2.83 1.47
N ARG A 50 -6.81 3.63 2.25
CA ARG A 50 -7.71 4.66 1.70
C ARG A 50 -6.99 5.82 1.03
N ASN A 51 -5.70 6.01 1.34
CA ASN A 51 -4.88 7.08 0.78
C ASN A 51 -3.94 6.57 -0.33
N ILE A 52 -3.94 5.27 -0.63
CA ILE A 52 -3.14 4.70 -1.71
C ILE A 52 -4.01 4.60 -2.96
N GLN A 53 -3.65 5.34 -4.00
CA GLN A 53 -4.30 5.25 -5.30
C GLN A 53 -3.62 4.16 -6.14
N VAL A 54 -4.43 3.25 -6.67
CA VAL A 54 -3.97 2.15 -7.54
C VAL A 54 -4.70 2.23 -8.88
N ARG A 55 -4.04 1.76 -9.94
CA ARG A 55 -4.67 1.51 -11.24
C ARG A 55 -4.63 0.01 -11.49
N SER A 56 -5.75 -0.55 -11.93
CA SER A 56 -5.78 -1.92 -12.43
C SER A 56 -5.12 -1.92 -13.80
N GLU A 57 -4.04 -2.67 -13.95
CA GLU A 57 -3.50 -3.01 -15.26
C GLU A 57 -4.29 -4.25 -15.72
N GLN A 58 -5.21 -4.03 -16.67
CA GLN A 58 -5.99 -5.09 -17.32
C GLN A 58 -5.28 -5.53 -18.60
#